data_AF-B4H1B6-F1
#
_entry.id   AF-B4H1B6-F1
#
_cell.length_a   1.000
_cell.length_b   1.000
_cell.length_c   1.000
_cell.angle_alpha   90.00
_cell.angle_beta   90.00
_cell.angle_gamma   90.00
#
_symmetry.space_group_name_H-M   'P 1'
#
loop_
_entity.id
_entity.type
_entity.pdbx_description
1 polymer ?
#
loop_
_entity_poly.entity_id
_entity_poly.type
_entity_poly.pdbx_seq_one_letter_code
_entity_poly.pdbx_strand_id
1 'polypeptide(L)'
;MDTSTEPAIEDQADVDARLLAEQEAKRKRELEKRSQVIQRSLPRPTEVNTKILRPQSEKQNLTEQQQAEELIKHEMITMQLYDSVKDPVPGQSQHKLEQLQSYFKANPYEEISQQELARAKKMLCDEMEVVKERMSHGELPLNVYAQVWQECLGQVLYLPSQHRYTRASLASKKDRLESAEKRLEQNRRHMGKEAKRCGKIEKKLKILTGGYQARAQVLIKQLHDTYSQIDLNSISLSTFRFLGEQEAIAVPRRLESLQDDVRRQMDREKELQQKYASLIEERDSLYNEIEQITGVRPTAQQLLGPEHELEGEAH
;
A
#
# COMPACT_ATOMS: atom_id res chain seq x y z
N MET A 1 20.39 -78.68 4.15
CA MET A 1 20.77 -77.27 4.02
C MET A 1 19.51 -76.47 4.27
N ASP A 2 19.24 -76.17 5.54
CA ASP A 2 18.12 -75.32 5.92
C ASP A 2 18.60 -73.88 5.93
N THR A 3 18.19 -73.12 4.91
CA THR A 3 18.34 -71.67 4.90
C THR A 3 17.25 -71.10 5.79
N SER A 4 17.57 -70.93 7.07
CA SER A 4 16.77 -70.20 8.04
C SER A 4 16.64 -68.75 7.58
N THR A 5 15.52 -68.41 6.92
CA THR A 5 15.17 -67.02 6.63
C THR A 5 14.84 -66.36 7.97
N GLU A 6 15.77 -65.57 8.51
CA GLU A 6 15.53 -64.76 9.70
C GLU A 6 14.24 -63.95 9.51
N PRO A 7 13.32 -63.91 10.49
CA PRO A 7 12.17 -63.03 10.40
C PRO A 7 12.71 -61.60 10.39
N ALA A 8 12.61 -60.91 9.26
CA ALA A 8 12.89 -59.50 9.17
C ALA A 8 11.99 -58.80 10.19
N ILE A 9 12.57 -58.41 11.32
CA ILE A 9 11.88 -57.66 12.37
C ILE A 9 11.51 -56.34 11.70
N GLU A 10 10.21 -56.14 11.44
CA GLU A 10 9.68 -54.88 10.90
C GLU A 10 10.25 -53.73 11.74
N ASP A 11 10.87 -52.76 11.07
CA ASP A 11 11.42 -51.60 11.75
C ASP A 11 10.28 -50.86 12.45
N GLN A 12 10.52 -50.31 13.64
CA GLN A 12 9.45 -49.67 14.43
C GLN A 12 8.77 -48.55 13.63
N ALA A 13 9.53 -47.90 12.72
CA ALA A 13 9.03 -46.92 11.78
C ALA A 13 7.98 -47.48 10.79
N ASP A 14 8.12 -48.72 10.33
CA ASP A 14 7.18 -49.36 9.39
C ASP A 14 5.86 -49.73 10.09
N VAL A 15 5.95 -50.19 11.34
CA VAL A 15 4.77 -50.48 12.18
C VAL A 15 3.98 -49.20 12.47
N ASP A 16 4.69 -48.13 12.83
CA ASP A 16 4.09 -46.82 13.09
C ASP A 16 3.45 -46.22 11.81
N ALA A 17 4.11 -46.36 10.66
CA ALA A 17 3.58 -45.94 9.37
C ALA A 17 2.30 -46.70 8.98
N ARG A 18 2.24 -48.02 9.22
CA ARG A 18 1.04 -48.83 8.97
C ARG A 18 -0.11 -48.41 9.88
N LEU A 19 0.19 -48.17 11.17
CA LEU A 19 -0.81 -47.71 12.14
C LEU A 19 -1.37 -46.33 11.75
N LEU A 20 -0.50 -45.39 11.35
CA LEU A 20 -0.91 -44.09 10.85
C LEU A 20 -1.77 -44.20 9.59
N ALA A 21 -1.37 -45.04 8.63
CA ALA A 21 -2.15 -45.29 7.42
C ALA A 21 -3.53 -45.88 7.71
N GLU A 22 -3.63 -46.80 8.67
CA GLU A 22 -4.92 -47.38 9.08
C GLU A 22 -5.80 -46.34 9.79
N GLN A 23 -5.22 -45.52 10.66
CA GLN A 23 -5.92 -44.42 11.33
C GLN A 23 -6.40 -43.37 10.32
N GLU A 24 -5.58 -43.01 9.34
CA GLU A 24 -5.96 -42.09 8.27
C GLU A 24 -7.05 -42.68 7.37
N ALA A 25 -6.98 -43.97 7.03
CA ALA A 25 -8.02 -44.65 6.27
C ALA A 25 -9.35 -44.68 7.03
N LYS A 26 -9.33 -44.94 8.35
CA LYS A 26 -10.52 -44.85 9.21
C LYS A 26 -11.07 -43.43 9.24
N ARG A 27 -10.22 -42.43 9.45
CA ARG A 27 -10.61 -41.01 9.44
C ARG A 27 -11.22 -40.58 8.11
N LYS A 28 -10.67 -41.01 6.98
CA LYS A 28 -11.21 -40.74 5.63
C LYS A 28 -12.59 -41.36 5.46
N ARG A 29 -12.78 -42.63 5.83
CA ARG A 29 -14.09 -43.31 5.78
C ARG A 29 -15.13 -42.65 6.68
N GLU A 30 -14.73 -42.19 7.87
CA GLU A 30 -15.62 -41.44 8.76
C GLU A 30 -16.00 -40.09 8.16
N LEU A 31 -15.04 -39.36 7.59
CA LEU A 31 -15.25 -38.07 6.94
C LEU A 31 -16.15 -38.18 5.71
N GLU A 32 -16.02 -39.24 4.91
CA GLU A 32 -16.90 -39.53 3.76
C GLU A 32 -18.37 -39.72 4.16
N LYS A 33 -18.62 -40.22 5.38
CA LYS A 33 -19.96 -40.36 5.94
C LYS A 33 -20.50 -39.06 6.55
N ARG A 34 -19.64 -38.07 6.82
CA ARG A 34 -20.07 -36.78 7.39
C ARG A 34 -20.74 -35.89 6.35
N SER A 35 -21.37 -34.82 6.82
CA SER A 35 -21.99 -33.82 5.96
C SER A 35 -20.97 -33.16 5.02
N GLN A 36 -21.44 -32.75 3.84
CA GLN A 36 -20.60 -32.06 2.85
C GLN A 36 -19.99 -30.75 3.39
N VAL A 37 -20.65 -30.12 4.37
CA VAL A 37 -20.17 -28.90 5.04
C VAL A 37 -18.89 -29.17 5.81
N ILE A 38 -18.80 -30.31 6.51
CA ILE A 38 -17.59 -30.76 7.21
C ILE A 38 -16.51 -31.16 6.21
N GLN A 39 -16.87 -31.93 5.18
CA GLN A 39 -15.93 -32.38 4.14
C GLN A 39 -15.24 -31.22 3.41
N ARG A 40 -15.97 -30.11 3.22
CA ARG A 40 -15.47 -28.90 2.54
C ARG A 40 -14.96 -27.82 3.49
N SER A 41 -14.92 -28.10 4.80
CA SER A 41 -14.49 -27.16 5.84
C SER A 41 -15.20 -25.79 5.76
N LEU A 42 -16.50 -25.80 5.46
CA LEU A 42 -17.29 -24.58 5.33
C LEU A 42 -17.68 -24.01 6.72
N PRO A 43 -17.90 -22.69 6.83
CA PRO A 43 -18.32 -22.06 8.08
C PRO A 43 -19.63 -22.66 8.60
N ARG A 44 -19.64 -23.05 9.88
CA ARG A 44 -20.81 -23.61 10.57
C ARG A 44 -21.32 -22.65 11.65
N PRO A 45 -22.65 -22.60 11.87
CA PRO A 45 -23.22 -21.75 12.91
C PRO A 45 -22.82 -22.26 14.31
N THR A 46 -22.48 -21.35 15.21
CA THR A 46 -22.24 -21.69 16.62
C THR A 46 -23.51 -22.15 17.31
N GLU A 47 -24.67 -21.61 16.89
CA GLU A 47 -25.99 -21.92 17.43
C GLU A 47 -26.94 -22.32 16.30
N VAL A 48 -27.55 -23.49 16.41
CA VAL A 48 -28.57 -23.97 15.47
C VAL A 48 -29.92 -23.40 15.85
N ASN A 49 -30.61 -22.81 14.88
CA ASN A 49 -31.91 -22.18 15.10
C ASN A 49 -33.05 -23.22 15.06
N THR A 50 -33.46 -23.70 16.22
CA THR A 50 -34.60 -24.64 16.34
C THR A 50 -35.98 -23.97 16.23
N LYS A 51 -36.05 -22.63 16.24
CA LYS A 51 -37.31 -21.88 16.17
C LYS A 51 -37.94 -21.81 14.77
N ILE A 52 -37.32 -22.46 13.79
CA ILE A 52 -37.86 -22.60 12.44
C ILE A 52 -39.01 -23.62 12.37
N LEU A 53 -39.08 -24.53 13.34
CA LEU A 53 -40.17 -25.51 13.46
C LEU A 53 -41.46 -24.83 13.88
N ARG A 54 -42.59 -25.25 13.30
CA ARG A 54 -43.91 -24.75 13.72
C ARG A 54 -44.24 -25.24 15.14
N PRO A 55 -44.90 -24.40 15.97
CA PRO A 55 -45.42 -24.83 17.27
C PRO A 55 -46.36 -26.03 17.12
N GLN A 56 -46.38 -26.93 18.10
CA GLN A 56 -47.19 -28.15 18.06
C GLN A 56 -48.69 -27.86 17.83
N SER A 57 -49.18 -26.71 18.29
CA SER A 57 -50.57 -26.24 18.13
C SER A 57 -50.96 -26.01 16.66
N GLU A 58 -50.02 -25.60 15.82
CA GLU A 58 -50.26 -25.28 14.40
C GLU A 58 -50.11 -26.51 13.49
N LYS A 59 -49.68 -27.66 14.04
CA LYS A 59 -49.44 -28.88 13.25
C LYS A 59 -50.70 -29.64 12.85
N GLN A 60 -51.84 -29.33 13.46
CA GLN A 60 -53.07 -30.11 13.29
C GLN A 60 -53.77 -29.89 11.94
N ASN A 61 -53.56 -28.75 11.27
CA ASN A 61 -54.25 -28.37 10.03
C ASN A 61 -53.30 -28.17 8.84
N LEU A 62 -52.20 -28.92 8.78
CA LEU A 62 -51.20 -28.79 7.72
C LEU A 62 -51.59 -29.60 6.47
N THR A 63 -51.40 -29.01 5.29
CA THR A 63 -51.45 -29.71 4.00
C THR A 63 -50.33 -30.76 3.92
N GLU A 64 -50.50 -31.84 3.15
CA GLU A 64 -49.48 -32.88 2.94
C GLU A 64 -48.10 -32.30 2.56
N GLN A 65 -48.07 -31.29 1.68
CA GLN A 65 -46.83 -30.58 1.32
C GLN A 65 -46.17 -29.89 2.51
N GLN A 66 -46.97 -29.25 3.37
CA GLN A 66 -46.46 -28.57 4.56
C GLN A 66 -45.98 -29.58 5.62
N GLN A 67 -46.62 -30.75 5.71
CA GLN A 67 -46.16 -31.84 6.57
C GLN A 67 -44.80 -32.37 6.09
N ALA A 68 -44.63 -32.57 4.78
CA ALA A 68 -43.34 -32.95 4.20
C ALA A 68 -42.25 -31.91 4.46
N GLU A 69 -42.56 -30.61 4.33
CA GLU A 69 -41.63 -29.53 4.68
C GLU A 69 -41.21 -29.56 6.16
N GLU A 70 -42.13 -29.81 7.10
CA GLU A 70 -41.78 -29.89 8.53
C GLU A 70 -40.90 -31.10 8.83
N LEU A 71 -41.13 -32.25 8.18
CA LEU A 71 -40.25 -33.42 8.30
C LEU A 71 -38.83 -33.13 7.82
N ILE A 72 -38.69 -32.46 6.66
CA ILE A 72 -37.38 -32.05 6.12
C ILE A 72 -36.67 -31.09 7.08
N LYS A 73 -37.39 -30.11 7.66
CA LYS A 73 -36.80 -29.17 8.63
C LYS A 73 -36.33 -29.89 9.89
N HIS A 74 -37.09 -30.87 10.37
CA HIS A 74 -36.75 -31.65 11.56
C HIS A 74 -35.47 -32.47 11.33
N GLU A 75 -35.39 -33.14 10.18
CA GLU A 75 -34.18 -33.88 9.79
C GLU A 75 -32.97 -32.95 9.63
N MET A 76 -33.16 -31.80 8.98
CA MET A 76 -32.11 -30.80 8.81
C MET A 76 -31.55 -30.31 10.15
N ILE A 77 -32.41 -30.04 11.13
CA ILE A 77 -31.98 -29.64 12.48
C ILE A 77 -31.22 -30.80 13.15
N THR A 78 -31.75 -32.02 13.08
CA THR A 78 -31.13 -33.20 13.67
C THR A 78 -29.71 -33.41 13.13
N MET A 79 -29.53 -33.31 11.80
CA MET A 79 -28.21 -33.38 11.16
C MET A 79 -27.27 -32.26 11.59
N GLN A 80 -27.73 -31.00 11.63
CA GLN A 80 -26.90 -29.86 12.07
C GLN A 80 -26.47 -29.96 13.53
N LEU A 81 -27.36 -30.47 14.39
CA LEU A 81 -27.05 -30.73 15.79
C LEU A 81 -26.06 -31.88 15.92
N TYR A 82 -26.16 -32.90 15.07
CA TYR A 82 -25.28 -34.08 15.12
C TYR A 82 -23.86 -33.67 14.79
N ASP A 83 -23.70 -32.88 13.72
CA ASP A 83 -22.44 -32.27 13.33
C ASP A 83 -21.86 -31.36 14.41
N SER A 84 -22.71 -30.63 15.14
CA SER A 84 -22.29 -29.76 16.25
C SER A 84 -21.79 -30.55 17.46
N VAL A 85 -22.36 -31.73 17.73
CA VAL A 85 -21.93 -32.60 18.83
C VAL A 85 -20.64 -33.33 18.51
N LYS A 86 -20.54 -33.87 17.29
CA LYS A 86 -19.39 -34.69 16.87
C LYS A 86 -18.17 -33.85 16.51
N ASP A 87 -18.38 -32.68 15.90
CA ASP A 87 -17.32 -31.77 15.46
C ASP A 87 -17.61 -30.35 15.96
N PRO A 88 -17.38 -30.03 17.24
CA PRO A 88 -17.73 -28.73 17.79
C PRO A 88 -16.92 -27.60 17.16
N VAL A 89 -17.55 -26.45 16.91
CA VAL A 89 -16.85 -25.25 16.41
C VAL A 89 -16.19 -24.48 17.55
N PRO A 90 -15.04 -23.82 17.33
CA PRO A 90 -14.41 -22.96 18.32
C PRO A 90 -15.38 -21.90 18.85
N GLY A 91 -15.63 -21.89 20.16
CA GLY A 91 -16.58 -20.97 20.82
C GLY A 91 -17.95 -21.55 21.17
N GLN A 92 -18.21 -22.84 20.91
CA GLN A 92 -19.40 -23.52 21.44
C GLN A 92 -19.29 -23.76 22.96
N SER A 93 -20.40 -23.50 23.68
CA SER A 93 -20.49 -23.71 25.13
C SER A 93 -20.74 -25.18 25.47
N GLN A 94 -20.03 -25.71 26.47
CA GLN A 94 -20.18 -27.09 26.95
C GLN A 94 -21.59 -27.39 27.48
N HIS A 95 -22.22 -26.45 28.18
CA HIS A 95 -23.60 -26.59 28.68
C HIS A 95 -24.62 -26.74 27.53
N LYS A 96 -24.34 -26.17 26.36
CA LYS A 96 -25.19 -26.36 25.18
C LYS A 96 -25.04 -27.77 24.62
N LEU A 97 -23.85 -28.37 24.68
CA LEU A 97 -23.61 -29.73 24.23
C LEU A 97 -24.48 -30.75 24.98
N GLU A 98 -24.67 -30.58 26.30
CA GLU A 98 -25.56 -31.42 27.13
C GLU A 98 -27.04 -31.27 26.77
N GLN A 99 -27.49 -30.04 26.46
CA GLN A 99 -28.85 -29.80 25.98
C GLN A 99 -29.09 -30.48 24.61
N LEU A 100 -28.08 -30.50 23.74
CA LEU A 100 -28.14 -31.20 22.46
C LEU A 100 -28.23 -32.72 22.65
N GLN A 101 -27.48 -33.29 23.60
CA GLN A 101 -27.57 -34.71 23.92
C GLN A 101 -28.97 -35.11 24.40
N SER A 102 -29.68 -34.21 25.10
CA SER A 102 -31.07 -34.44 25.52
C SER A 102 -32.05 -34.42 24.33
N TYR A 103 -31.80 -33.59 23.31
CA TYR A 103 -32.58 -33.59 22.07
C TYR A 103 -32.43 -34.89 21.28
N PHE A 104 -31.21 -35.46 21.23
CA PHE A 104 -30.96 -36.74 20.56
C PHE A 104 -31.64 -37.95 21.22
N LYS A 105 -31.92 -37.88 22.53
CA LYS A 105 -32.72 -38.91 23.19
C LYS A 105 -34.16 -38.95 22.66
N ALA A 106 -34.70 -37.80 22.28
CA ALA A 106 -36.03 -37.70 21.69
C ALA A 106 -36.04 -37.89 20.17
N ASN A 107 -34.94 -37.52 19.48
CA ASN A 107 -34.78 -37.61 18.03
C ASN A 107 -33.42 -38.23 17.70
N PRO A 108 -33.31 -39.57 17.68
CA PRO A 108 -32.07 -40.24 17.34
C PRO A 108 -31.65 -39.92 15.90
N TYR A 109 -30.34 -39.75 15.70
CA TYR A 109 -29.78 -39.63 14.35
C TYR A 109 -29.70 -41.03 13.72
N GLU A 110 -30.32 -41.20 12.56
CA GLU A 110 -30.28 -42.46 11.81
C GLU A 110 -29.06 -42.48 10.87
N GLU A 111 -28.21 -43.50 11.02
CA GLU A 111 -27.06 -43.67 10.13
C GLU A 111 -27.50 -44.32 8.81
N ILE A 112 -27.54 -43.52 7.74
CA ILE A 112 -27.91 -43.98 6.40
C ILE A 112 -26.70 -44.63 5.71
N SER A 113 -26.92 -45.74 5.00
CA SER A 113 -25.85 -46.41 4.26
C SER A 113 -25.39 -45.59 3.04
N GLN A 114 -24.11 -45.69 2.68
CA GLN A 114 -23.56 -44.97 1.52
C GLN A 114 -24.23 -45.38 0.20
N GLN A 115 -24.72 -46.63 0.11
CA GLN A 115 -25.45 -47.14 -1.05
C GLN A 115 -26.82 -46.49 -1.19
N GLU A 116 -27.57 -46.37 -0.10
CA GLU A 116 -28.87 -45.69 -0.08
C GLU A 116 -28.72 -44.20 -0.40
N LEU A 117 -27.69 -43.56 0.16
CA LEU A 117 -27.40 -42.15 -0.12
C LEU A 117 -27.05 -41.93 -1.61
N ALA A 118 -26.29 -42.85 -2.22
CA ALA A 118 -26.00 -42.81 -3.65
C ALA A 118 -27.27 -43.02 -4.51
N ARG A 119 -28.14 -43.95 -4.13
CA ARG A 119 -29.43 -44.17 -4.81
C ARG A 119 -30.33 -42.94 -4.69
N ALA A 120 -30.44 -42.35 -3.50
CA ALA A 120 -31.22 -41.15 -3.24
C ALA A 120 -30.72 -39.95 -4.06
N LYS A 121 -29.40 -39.75 -4.12
CA LYS A 121 -28.79 -38.72 -4.99
C LYS A 121 -29.16 -38.91 -6.45
N LYS A 122 -29.13 -40.16 -6.95
CA LYS A 122 -29.52 -40.45 -8.32
C LYS A 122 -30.99 -40.12 -8.57
N MET A 123 -31.90 -40.56 -7.69
CA MET A 123 -33.32 -40.23 -7.79
C MET A 123 -33.56 -38.71 -7.79
N LEU A 124 -32.87 -37.96 -6.93
CA LEU A 124 -32.94 -36.50 -6.92
C LEU A 124 -32.43 -35.88 -8.22
N CYS A 125 -31.33 -36.39 -8.81
CA CYS A 125 -30.85 -35.91 -10.10
C CYS A 125 -31.89 -36.15 -11.21
N ASP A 126 -32.47 -37.35 -11.27
CA ASP A 126 -33.48 -37.71 -12.26
C ASP A 126 -34.73 -36.81 -12.11
N GLU A 127 -35.20 -36.58 -10.87
CA GLU A 127 -36.33 -35.67 -10.59
C GLU A 127 -36.01 -34.21 -10.93
N MET A 128 -34.80 -33.74 -10.63
CA MET A 128 -34.36 -32.38 -10.95
C MET A 128 -34.35 -32.13 -12.46
N GLU A 129 -33.96 -33.12 -13.27
CA GLU A 129 -34.01 -33.03 -14.73
C GLU A 129 -35.45 -32.91 -15.23
N VAL A 130 -36.36 -33.72 -14.71
CA VAL A 130 -37.80 -33.66 -15.05
C VAL A 130 -38.40 -32.30 -14.69
N VAL A 131 -38.08 -31.76 -13.51
CA VAL A 131 -38.55 -30.43 -13.08
C VAL A 131 -37.96 -29.33 -13.97
N LYS A 132 -36.67 -29.44 -14.31
CA LYS A 132 -35.97 -28.47 -15.18
C LYS A 132 -36.65 -28.37 -16.54
N GLU A 133 -36.99 -29.51 -17.15
CA GLU A 133 -37.68 -29.59 -18.43
C GLU A 133 -39.13 -29.08 -18.33
N ARG A 134 -39.92 -29.60 -17.39
CA ARG A 134 -41.35 -29.27 -17.26
C ARG A 134 -41.62 -27.81 -16.88
N MET A 135 -40.78 -27.23 -16.04
CA MET A 135 -40.91 -25.83 -15.59
C MET A 135 -40.16 -24.84 -16.50
N SER A 136 -39.56 -25.33 -17.60
CA SER A 136 -38.74 -24.50 -18.51
C SER A 136 -37.65 -23.71 -17.78
N HIS A 137 -37.06 -24.30 -16.74
CA HIS A 137 -35.90 -23.72 -16.07
C HIS A 137 -34.66 -23.97 -16.92
N GLY A 138 -34.28 -23.01 -17.75
CA GLY A 138 -33.02 -23.05 -18.49
C GLY A 138 -31.80 -23.04 -17.55
N GLU A 139 -30.60 -23.10 -18.14
CA GLU A 139 -29.38 -22.83 -17.38
C GLU A 139 -29.36 -21.36 -16.96
N LEU A 140 -29.46 -21.09 -15.66
CA LEU A 140 -29.35 -19.74 -15.14
C LEU A 140 -27.87 -19.34 -15.11
N PRO A 141 -27.47 -18.26 -15.82
CA PRO A 141 -26.12 -17.74 -15.66
C PRO A 141 -25.92 -17.25 -14.23
N LEU A 142 -24.70 -17.43 -13.71
CA LEU A 142 -24.37 -17.12 -12.32
C LEU A 142 -24.73 -15.68 -11.91
N ASN A 143 -24.63 -14.73 -12.85
CA ASN A 143 -24.97 -13.33 -12.61
C ASN A 143 -26.47 -13.13 -12.28
N VAL A 144 -27.36 -13.79 -13.03
CA VAL A 144 -28.81 -13.73 -12.78
C VAL A 144 -29.13 -14.40 -11.43
N TYR A 145 -28.50 -15.52 -11.12
CA TYR A 145 -28.63 -16.15 -9.81
C TYR A 145 -28.19 -15.22 -8.68
N ALA A 146 -27.02 -14.57 -8.82
CA ALA A 146 -26.49 -13.66 -7.81
C ALA A 146 -27.41 -12.45 -7.57
N GLN A 147 -28.01 -11.91 -8.63
CA GLN A 147 -28.99 -10.83 -8.54
C GLN A 147 -30.24 -11.27 -7.76
N VAL A 148 -30.88 -12.38 -8.16
CA VAL A 148 -32.08 -12.90 -7.49
C VAL A 148 -31.78 -13.24 -6.03
N TRP A 149 -30.59 -13.81 -5.76
CA TRP A 149 -30.13 -14.09 -4.40
C TRP A 149 -30.02 -12.82 -3.56
N GLN A 150 -29.41 -11.76 -4.09
CA GLN A 150 -29.28 -10.48 -3.39
C GLN A 150 -30.64 -9.83 -3.12
N GLU A 151 -31.57 -9.89 -4.07
CA GLU A 151 -32.93 -9.36 -3.91
C GLU A 151 -33.69 -10.13 -2.83
N CYS A 152 -33.63 -11.47 -2.87
CA CYS A 152 -34.26 -12.33 -1.87
C CYS A 152 -33.65 -12.12 -0.48
N LEU A 153 -32.31 -12.02 -0.38
CA LEU A 153 -31.62 -11.74 0.87
C LEU A 153 -31.94 -10.34 1.40
N GLY A 154 -32.08 -9.35 0.52
CA GLY A 154 -32.49 -7.98 0.87
C GLY A 154 -33.90 -7.91 1.48
N GLN A 155 -34.76 -8.86 1.13
CA GLN A 155 -36.09 -9.00 1.73
C GLN A 155 -36.08 -9.70 3.09
N VAL A 156 -34.97 -10.32 3.51
CA VAL A 156 -34.90 -10.99 4.81
C VAL A 156 -34.65 -9.97 5.92
N LEU A 157 -35.56 -9.91 6.88
CA LEU A 157 -35.55 -8.96 8.00
C LEU A 157 -35.55 -9.72 9.33
N TYR A 158 -34.68 -9.33 10.26
CA TYR A 158 -34.69 -9.86 11.63
C TYR A 158 -35.62 -9.02 12.51
N LEU A 159 -36.66 -9.62 13.09
CA LEU A 159 -37.49 -8.98 14.11
C LEU A 159 -36.85 -9.15 15.50
N PRO A 160 -36.45 -8.06 16.17
CA PRO A 160 -35.88 -8.14 17.50
C PRO A 160 -36.89 -8.62 18.56
N SER A 161 -38.14 -8.19 18.47
CA SER A 161 -39.22 -8.54 19.41
C SER A 161 -39.54 -10.03 19.45
N GLN A 162 -39.54 -10.69 18.29
CA GLN A 162 -39.87 -12.11 18.14
C GLN A 162 -38.64 -13.03 18.06
N HIS A 163 -37.44 -12.45 18.00
CA HIS A 163 -36.18 -13.17 17.79
C HIS A 163 -36.21 -14.10 16.56
N ARG A 164 -36.79 -13.64 15.45
CA ARG A 164 -37.04 -14.44 14.25
C ARG A 164 -36.74 -13.64 12.97
N TYR A 165 -36.31 -14.33 11.92
CA TYR A 165 -36.22 -13.78 10.57
C TYR A 165 -37.54 -13.95 9.82
N THR A 166 -38.00 -12.90 9.15
CA THR A 166 -39.19 -12.93 8.28
C THR A 166 -38.92 -12.18 6.99
N ARG A 167 -39.87 -12.23 6.05
CA ARG A 167 -39.83 -11.42 4.84
C ARG A 167 -40.30 -10.00 5.14
N ALA A 168 -39.63 -9.00 4.57
CA ALA A 168 -39.95 -7.60 4.73
C ALA A 168 -41.41 -7.30 4.34
N SER A 169 -41.97 -8.00 3.35
CA SER A 169 -43.36 -7.87 2.92
C SER A 169 -44.38 -8.19 4.03
N LEU A 170 -44.06 -9.15 4.90
CA LEU A 170 -44.93 -9.59 6.01
C LEU A 170 -44.73 -8.77 7.28
N ALA A 171 -43.67 -7.96 7.35
CA ALA A 171 -43.35 -7.15 8.52
C ALA A 171 -44.07 -5.79 8.49
N SER A 172 -44.59 -5.36 9.63
CA SER A 172 -45.21 -4.04 9.79
C SER A 172 -44.18 -2.92 9.64
N LYS A 173 -44.63 -1.68 9.39
CA LYS A 173 -43.73 -0.51 9.33
C LYS A 173 -42.93 -0.34 10.64
N LYS A 174 -43.55 -0.64 11.79
CA LYS A 174 -42.92 -0.59 13.11
C LYS A 174 -41.80 -1.63 13.23
N ASP A 175 -42.07 -2.87 12.86
CA ASP A 175 -41.08 -3.95 12.91
C ASP A 175 -39.88 -3.71 11.99
N ARG A 176 -40.12 -3.10 10.82
CA ARG A 176 -39.07 -2.68 9.90
C ARG A 176 -38.14 -1.64 10.53
N LEU A 177 -38.72 -0.68 11.26
CA LEU A 177 -37.97 0.36 11.96
C LEU A 177 -37.15 -0.25 13.11
N GLU A 178 -37.75 -1.08 13.96
CA GLU A 178 -37.05 -1.76 15.06
C GLU A 178 -35.89 -2.65 14.56
N SER A 179 -36.10 -3.34 13.43
CA SER A 179 -35.05 -4.13 12.80
C SER A 179 -33.90 -3.27 12.29
N ALA A 180 -34.21 -2.15 11.62
CA ALA A 180 -33.21 -1.21 11.13
C ALA A 180 -32.40 -0.59 12.29
N GLU A 181 -33.06 -0.21 13.38
CA GLU A 181 -32.42 0.27 14.61
C GLU A 181 -31.48 -0.79 15.20
N LYS A 182 -31.92 -2.05 15.26
CA LYS A 182 -31.08 -3.15 15.77
C LYS A 182 -29.84 -3.37 14.90
N ARG A 183 -29.99 -3.31 13.57
CA ARG A 183 -28.86 -3.42 12.62
C ARG A 183 -27.90 -2.24 12.77
N LEU A 184 -28.42 -1.03 12.93
CA LEU A 184 -27.62 0.17 13.16
C LEU A 184 -26.82 0.05 14.46
N GLU A 185 -27.45 -0.40 15.55
CA GLU A 185 -26.80 -0.61 16.83
C GLU A 185 -25.72 -1.70 16.77
N GLN A 186 -25.97 -2.80 16.04
CA GLN A 186 -24.95 -3.82 15.78
C GLN A 186 -23.76 -3.24 15.01
N ASN A 187 -24.02 -2.44 13.97
CA ASN A 187 -22.98 -1.78 13.18
C ASN A 187 -22.18 -0.78 14.03
N ARG A 188 -22.83 -0.01 14.92
CA ARG A 188 -22.14 0.88 15.88
C ARG A 188 -21.20 0.09 16.80
N ARG A 189 -21.63 -1.06 17.30
CA ARG A 189 -20.79 -1.94 18.15
C ARG A 189 -19.59 -2.48 17.38
N HIS A 190 -19.80 -2.94 16.15
CA HIS A 190 -18.71 -3.41 15.28
C HIS A 190 -17.73 -2.28 14.97
N MET A 191 -18.22 -1.10 14.60
CA MET A 191 -17.41 0.09 14.36
C MET A 191 -16.60 0.45 15.60
N GLY A 192 -17.18 0.43 16.80
CA GLY A 192 -16.46 0.71 18.04
C GLY A 192 -15.36 -0.32 18.35
N LYS A 193 -15.58 -1.61 18.04
CA LYS A 193 -14.57 -2.67 18.22
C LYS A 193 -13.44 -2.53 17.20
N GLU A 194 -13.78 -2.38 15.93
CA GLU A 194 -12.80 -2.25 14.86
C GLU A 194 -12.01 -0.95 14.97
N ALA A 195 -12.64 0.18 15.30
CA ALA A 195 -11.92 1.45 15.55
C ALA A 195 -10.90 1.31 16.69
N LYS A 196 -11.24 0.62 17.79
CA LYS A 196 -10.28 0.32 18.87
C LYS A 196 -9.14 -0.57 18.39
N ARG A 197 -9.43 -1.56 17.53
CA ARG A 197 -8.41 -2.45 16.94
C ARG A 197 -7.49 -1.69 15.99
N CYS A 198 -8.04 -0.92 15.05
CA CYS A 198 -7.31 -0.04 14.15
C CYS A 198 -6.44 0.93 14.92
N GLY A 199 -6.98 1.61 15.94
CA GLY A 199 -6.19 2.53 16.77
C GLY A 199 -5.01 1.86 17.50
N LYS A 200 -5.12 0.58 17.89
CA LYS A 200 -3.97 -0.18 18.43
C LYS A 200 -2.93 -0.49 17.35
N ILE A 201 -3.38 -0.92 16.17
CA ILE A 201 -2.52 -1.25 15.04
C ILE A 201 -1.79 0.02 14.55
N GLU A 202 -2.50 1.14 14.39
CA GLU A 202 -1.94 2.43 14.00
C GLU A 202 -0.90 2.93 15.00
N LYS A 203 -1.17 2.86 16.31
CA LYS A 203 -0.18 3.21 17.33
C LYS A 203 1.07 2.34 17.21
N LYS A 204 0.90 1.03 17.02
CA LYS A 204 2.02 0.10 16.83
C LYS A 204 2.80 0.42 15.56
N LEU A 205 2.12 0.67 14.45
CA LEU A 205 2.74 1.07 13.19
C LEU A 205 3.50 2.38 13.36
N LYS A 206 2.91 3.41 13.97
CA LYS A 206 3.55 4.69 14.21
C LYS A 206 4.85 4.56 15.02
N ILE A 207 4.89 3.67 16.03
CA ILE A 207 6.10 3.40 16.80
C ILE A 207 7.15 2.71 15.91
N LEU A 208 6.76 1.68 15.16
CA LEU A 208 7.70 0.88 14.36
C LEU A 208 8.22 1.62 13.12
N THR A 209 7.37 2.40 12.45
CA THR A 209 7.66 3.04 11.17
C THR A 209 7.90 4.54 11.26
N GLY A 210 7.58 5.19 12.38
CA GLY A 210 7.69 6.65 12.50
C GLY A 210 9.12 7.16 12.29
N GLY A 211 10.12 6.47 12.87
CA GLY A 211 11.53 6.81 12.65
C GLY A 211 11.98 6.62 11.20
N TYR A 212 11.53 5.53 10.57
CA TYR A 212 11.81 5.27 9.15
C TYR A 212 11.15 6.30 8.23
N GLN A 213 9.91 6.71 8.54
CA GLN A 213 9.22 7.77 7.80
C GLN A 213 9.93 9.12 7.90
N ALA A 214 10.38 9.51 9.11
CA ALA A 214 11.14 10.74 9.30
C ALA A 214 12.48 10.71 8.54
N ARG A 215 13.20 9.59 8.61
CA ARG A 215 14.44 9.41 7.83
C ARG A 215 14.18 9.46 6.33
N ALA A 216 13.12 8.84 5.85
CA ALA A 216 12.74 8.89 4.44
C ALA A 216 12.45 10.33 3.98
N GLN A 217 11.70 11.11 4.77
CA GLN A 217 11.44 12.52 4.47
C GLN A 217 12.71 13.36 4.39
N VAL A 218 13.65 13.16 5.32
CA VAL A 218 14.95 13.86 5.30
C VAL A 218 15.75 13.48 4.05
N LEU A 219 15.83 12.18 3.71
CA LEU A 219 16.56 11.71 2.54
C LEU A 219 15.95 12.24 1.24
N ILE A 220 14.62 12.27 1.13
CA ILE A 220 13.92 12.85 -0.02
C ILE A 220 14.27 14.32 -0.18
N LYS A 221 14.27 15.09 0.92
CA LYS A 221 14.66 16.50 0.90
C LYS A 221 16.11 16.69 0.47
N GLN A 222 17.04 15.95 1.07
CA GLN A 222 18.47 16.02 0.72
C GLN A 222 18.71 15.70 -0.76
N LEU A 223 18.02 14.69 -1.28
CA LEU A 223 18.08 14.30 -2.69
C LEU A 223 17.58 15.43 -3.59
N HIS A 224 16.47 16.09 -3.24
CA HIS A 224 15.96 17.23 -3.99
C HIS A 224 16.90 18.45 -3.96
N ASP A 225 17.46 18.77 -2.79
CA ASP A 225 18.42 19.85 -2.63
C ASP A 225 19.70 19.58 -3.45
N THR A 226 20.16 18.32 -3.48
CA THR A 226 21.33 17.90 -4.26
C THR A 226 21.06 18.03 -5.76
N TYR A 227 19.88 17.63 -6.26
CA TYR A 227 19.52 17.82 -7.66
C TYR A 227 19.52 19.30 -8.05
N SER A 228 18.95 20.15 -7.20
CA SER A 228 18.94 21.61 -7.43
C SER A 228 20.36 22.20 -7.50
N GLN A 229 21.27 21.71 -6.65
CA GLN A 229 22.68 22.11 -6.70
C GLN A 229 23.40 21.61 -7.95
N ILE A 230 23.11 20.39 -8.40
CA ILE A 230 23.67 19.82 -9.64
C ILE A 230 23.27 20.71 -10.83
N ASP A 231 21.99 21.09 -10.91
CA ASP A 231 21.50 21.95 -12.00
C ASP A 231 22.18 23.32 -11.99
N LEU A 232 22.27 23.97 -10.82
CA LEU A 232 22.92 25.27 -10.68
C LEU A 232 24.42 25.21 -11.02
N ASN A 233 25.11 24.17 -10.59
CA ASN A 233 26.52 23.96 -10.91
C ASN A 233 26.74 23.65 -12.39
N SER A 234 25.83 22.92 -13.03
CA SER A 234 25.86 22.63 -14.46
C SER A 234 25.75 23.93 -15.28
N ILE A 235 24.79 24.79 -14.92
CA ILE A 235 24.64 26.13 -15.52
C ILE A 235 25.89 26.96 -15.29
N SER A 236 26.39 27.02 -14.05
CA SER A 236 27.57 27.81 -13.69
C SER A 236 28.83 27.34 -14.43
N LEU A 237 29.00 26.03 -14.61
CA LEU A 237 30.11 25.47 -15.37
C LEU A 237 30.01 25.85 -16.85
N SER A 238 28.80 25.80 -17.44
CA SER A 238 28.57 26.25 -18.81
C SER A 238 28.89 27.74 -18.97
N THR A 239 28.48 28.59 -18.03
CA THR A 239 28.76 30.03 -18.08
C THR A 239 30.25 30.31 -17.91
N PHE A 240 30.93 29.69 -16.94
CA PHE A 240 32.37 29.90 -16.75
C PHE A 240 33.21 29.40 -17.92
N ARG A 241 32.81 28.32 -18.60
CA ARG A 241 33.46 27.89 -19.85
C ARG A 241 33.34 28.97 -20.92
N PHE A 242 32.12 29.48 -21.14
CA PHE A 242 31.88 30.55 -22.12
C PHE A 242 32.63 31.85 -21.78
N LEU A 243 32.63 32.27 -20.52
CA LEU A 243 33.40 33.42 -20.06
C LEU A 243 34.90 33.19 -20.24
N GLY A 244 35.39 31.98 -19.94
CA GLY A 244 36.80 31.63 -20.13
C GLY A 244 37.24 31.71 -21.59
N GLU A 245 36.41 31.23 -22.51
CA GLU A 245 36.64 31.36 -23.96
C GLU A 245 36.69 32.82 -24.41
N GLN A 246 35.76 33.67 -23.93
CA GLN A 246 35.80 35.10 -24.23
C GLN A 246 37.02 35.79 -23.64
N GLU A 247 37.37 35.49 -22.40
CA GLU A 247 38.49 36.10 -21.71
C GLU A 247 39.83 35.74 -22.37
N ALA A 248 39.96 34.50 -22.85
CA ALA A 248 41.12 34.05 -23.62
C ALA A 248 41.35 34.89 -24.90
N ILE A 249 40.28 35.43 -25.51
CA ILE A 249 40.35 36.34 -26.67
C ILE A 249 40.57 37.79 -26.21
N ALA A 250 39.97 38.20 -25.09
CA ALA A 250 40.04 39.56 -24.60
C ALA A 250 41.40 39.93 -23.98
N VAL A 251 42.11 38.98 -23.36
CA VAL A 251 43.43 39.22 -22.74
C VAL A 251 44.49 39.66 -23.76
N PRO A 252 44.71 38.94 -24.89
CA PRO A 252 45.69 39.36 -25.89
C PRO A 252 45.40 40.74 -26.47
N ARG A 253 44.13 41.05 -26.77
CA ARG A 253 43.72 42.37 -27.30
C ARG A 253 44.02 43.51 -26.34
N ARG A 254 43.75 43.29 -25.04
CA ARG A 254 44.08 44.28 -24.00
C ARG A 254 45.60 44.46 -23.85
N LEU A 255 46.37 43.37 -23.89
CA LEU A 255 47.83 43.42 -23.84
C LEU A 255 48.43 44.17 -25.04
N GLU A 256 47.93 43.91 -26.25
CA GLU A 256 48.37 44.57 -27.48
C GLU A 256 48.07 46.08 -27.43
N SER A 257 46.85 46.46 -27.03
CA SER A 257 46.48 47.87 -26.85
C SER A 257 47.40 48.59 -25.86
N LEU A 258 47.68 47.96 -24.71
CA LEU A 258 48.59 48.54 -23.70
C LEU A 258 50.02 48.62 -24.20
N GLN A 259 50.50 47.63 -24.95
CA GLN A 259 51.84 47.67 -25.56
C GLN A 259 51.96 48.82 -26.57
N ASP A 260 50.93 49.05 -27.37
CA ASP A 260 50.91 50.14 -28.34
C ASP A 260 50.82 51.52 -27.68
N ASP A 261 50.10 51.65 -26.56
CA ASP A 261 50.09 52.87 -25.76
C ASP A 261 51.46 53.12 -25.12
N VAL A 262 52.12 52.09 -24.58
CA VAL A 262 53.47 52.20 -24.01
C VAL A 262 54.49 52.58 -25.08
N ARG A 263 54.44 51.97 -26.28
CA ARG A 263 55.31 52.36 -27.41
C ARG A 263 55.14 53.83 -27.76
N ARG A 264 53.90 54.31 -27.89
CA ARG A 264 53.61 55.73 -28.16
C ARG A 264 54.16 56.67 -27.09
N GLN A 265 54.09 56.28 -25.81
CA GLN A 265 54.67 57.07 -24.72
C GLN A 265 56.20 57.07 -24.76
N MET A 266 56.82 55.92 -25.03
CA MET A 266 58.28 55.81 -25.17
C MET A 266 58.81 56.67 -26.33
N ASP A 267 58.14 56.65 -27.48
CA ASP A 267 58.52 57.48 -28.63
C ASP A 267 58.42 58.97 -28.28
N ARG A 268 57.34 59.38 -27.60
CA ARG A 268 57.16 60.76 -27.15
C ARG A 268 58.19 61.18 -26.11
N GLU A 269 58.51 60.31 -25.16
CA GLU A 269 59.57 60.55 -24.17
C GLU A 269 60.92 60.74 -24.86
N LYS A 270 61.25 59.87 -25.83
CA LYS A 270 62.49 59.96 -26.61
C LYS A 270 62.59 61.29 -27.38
N GLU A 271 61.51 61.72 -28.03
CA GLU A 271 61.46 63.03 -28.71
C GLU A 271 61.66 64.20 -27.73
N LEU A 272 61.04 64.15 -26.55
CA LEU A 272 61.18 65.18 -25.52
C LEU A 272 62.61 65.22 -24.95
N GLN A 273 63.22 64.07 -24.70
CA GLN A 273 64.61 63.98 -24.26
C GLN A 273 65.58 64.55 -25.30
N GLN A 274 65.36 64.27 -26.59
CA GLN A 274 66.16 64.85 -27.68
C GLN A 274 66.03 66.38 -27.74
N LYS A 275 64.80 66.91 -27.63
CA LYS A 275 64.56 68.36 -27.57
C LYS A 275 65.22 69.01 -26.35
N TYR A 276 65.17 68.33 -25.21
CA TYR A 276 65.83 68.82 -24.00
C TYR A 276 67.35 68.86 -24.17
N ALA A 277 67.95 67.82 -24.77
CA ALA A 277 69.37 67.79 -25.09
C ALA A 277 69.78 68.94 -26.03
N SER A 278 69.03 69.19 -27.11
CA SER A 278 69.32 70.31 -28.02
C SER A 278 69.18 71.68 -27.34
N LEU A 279 68.17 71.87 -26.48
CA LEU A 279 68.00 73.10 -25.72
C LEU A 279 69.12 73.33 -24.69
N ILE A 280 69.68 72.26 -24.11
CA ILE A 280 70.87 72.35 -23.26
C ILE A 280 72.07 72.81 -24.08
N GLU A 281 72.29 72.22 -25.26
CA GLU A 281 73.39 72.60 -26.16
C GLU A 281 73.27 74.07 -26.58
N GLU A 282 72.08 74.52 -26.97
CA GLU A 282 71.81 75.93 -27.29
C GLU A 282 72.04 76.85 -26.09
N ARG A 283 71.53 76.48 -24.90
CA ARG A 283 71.77 77.23 -23.66
C ARG A 283 73.27 77.34 -23.37
N ASP A 284 74.01 76.24 -23.47
CA ASP A 284 75.44 76.21 -23.18
C ASP A 284 76.24 77.03 -24.21
N SER A 285 75.85 76.99 -25.48
CA SER A 285 76.39 77.88 -26.52
C SER A 285 76.18 79.35 -26.16
N LEU A 286 74.96 79.74 -25.81
CA LEU A 286 74.63 81.11 -25.42
C LEU A 286 75.35 81.53 -24.13
N TYR A 287 75.50 80.64 -23.16
CA TYR A 287 76.26 80.93 -21.93
C TYR A 287 77.74 81.15 -22.22
N ASN A 288 78.32 80.36 -23.14
CA ASN A 288 79.70 80.56 -23.59
C ASN A 288 79.87 81.89 -24.34
N GLU A 289 78.92 82.27 -25.20
CA GLU A 289 78.92 83.59 -25.86
C GLU A 289 78.83 84.75 -24.85
N ILE A 290 77.95 84.64 -23.84
CA ILE A 290 77.83 85.65 -22.78
C ILE A 290 79.12 85.73 -21.95
N GLU A 291 79.74 84.59 -21.63
CA GLU A 291 81.01 84.52 -20.90
C GLU A 291 82.16 85.18 -21.68
N GLN A 292 82.20 85.01 -23.01
CA GLN A 292 83.16 85.70 -23.89
C GLN A 292 82.96 87.23 -23.91
N ILE A 293 81.72 87.71 -23.78
CA ILE A 293 81.39 89.15 -23.83
C ILE A 293 81.57 89.83 -22.46
N THR A 294 81.24 89.13 -21.36
CA THR A 294 81.12 89.73 -20.02
C THR A 294 82.17 89.27 -19.02
N GLY A 295 82.96 88.23 -19.35
CA GLY A 295 84.03 87.69 -18.51
C GLY A 295 83.56 86.85 -17.30
N VAL A 296 82.25 86.64 -17.14
CA VAL A 296 81.67 85.83 -16.05
C VAL A 296 80.56 84.94 -16.62
N ARG A 297 80.61 83.63 -16.34
CA ARG A 297 79.56 82.70 -16.76
C ARG A 297 78.28 82.93 -15.95
N PRO A 298 77.12 83.18 -16.60
CA PRO A 298 75.88 83.43 -15.88
C PRO A 298 75.38 82.17 -15.16
N THR A 299 74.90 82.32 -13.92
CA THR A 299 74.33 81.21 -13.13
C THR A 299 72.85 81.04 -13.47
N ALA A 300 72.31 79.81 -13.44
CA ALA A 300 70.90 79.54 -13.74
C ALA A 300 69.91 80.43 -12.95
N GLN A 301 70.22 80.76 -11.69
CA GLN A 301 69.43 81.64 -10.82
C GLN A 301 69.46 83.14 -11.21
N GLN A 302 70.40 83.59 -12.04
CA GLN A 302 70.52 85.00 -12.46
C GLN A 302 69.75 85.31 -13.75
N LEU A 303 69.40 84.28 -14.53
CA LEU A 303 68.68 84.42 -15.81
C LEU A 303 67.20 84.05 -15.73
N LEU A 304 66.81 83.22 -14.75
CA LEU A 304 65.42 83.05 -14.38
C LEU A 304 65.00 84.32 -13.62
N GLY A 305 64.20 85.18 -14.25
CA GLY A 305 63.51 86.27 -13.56
C GLY A 305 62.65 85.75 -12.41
N PRO A 306 62.17 86.62 -11.50
CA PRO A 306 61.35 86.20 -10.36
C PRO A 306 60.19 85.34 -10.87
N GLU A 307 59.99 84.18 -10.24
CA GLU A 307 58.98 83.19 -10.62
C GLU A 307 57.66 83.88 -10.97
N HIS A 308 57.30 83.89 -12.25
CA HIS A 308 55.94 84.24 -12.65
C HIS A 308 55.11 82.99 -12.49
N GLU A 309 54.20 83.05 -11.52
CA GLU A 309 53.08 82.15 -11.30
C GLU A 309 52.53 81.64 -12.64
N LEU A 310 52.77 80.36 -12.94
CA LEU A 310 51.96 79.64 -13.92
C LEU A 310 50.90 78.88 -13.13
N GLU A 311 49.78 79.56 -12.89
CA GLU A 311 48.49 78.91 -12.69
C GLU A 311 48.23 78.01 -13.90
N GLY A 312 48.35 76.70 -13.68
CA GLY A 312 48.01 75.67 -14.64
C GLY A 312 46.84 74.86 -14.11
N GLU A 313 45.65 75.18 -14.61
CA GLU A 313 44.44 74.35 -14.51
C GLU A 313 44.76 72.91 -14.92
N ALA A 314 44.44 71.95 -14.04
CA ALA A 314 44.34 70.54 -14.38
C ALA A 314 42.97 70.04 -13.89
N HIS A 315 42.04 69.97 -14.85
CA HIS A 315 40.81 69.17 -14.77
C HIS A 315 41.08 67.74 -15.24
#